data_AF-A0A2T1E3A9-F1
#
_entry.id   AF-A0A2T1E3A9-F1
#
_cell.length_a   1.000
_cell.length_b   1.000
_cell.length_c   1.000
_cell.angle_alpha   90.00
_cell.angle_beta   90.00
_cell.angle_gamma   90.00
#
_symmetry.space_group_name_H-M   'P 1'
#
loop_
_entity.id
_entity.type
_entity.pdbx_description
1 polymer ?
#
loop_
_entity_poly.entity_id
_entity_poly.type
_entity_poly.pdbx_seq_one_letter_code
_entity_poly.pdbx_strand_id
1 'polypeptide(L)'
;MMRWLLAFGMGLAIVFIQCALPIPLGSASSGCDAAYPDVCLPSPPPDLNCKDIAFRNFRVLPPDPHHFDRDKDGIGCESRR
;
A
#
# COMPACT_ATOMS: atom_id res chain seq x y z
N MET A 1 26.85 24.79 -12.31
CA MET A 1 27.88 25.72 -11.83
C MET A 1 27.31 26.49 -10.66
N MET A 2 28.01 26.44 -9.52
CA MET A 2 27.64 26.96 -8.21
C MET A 2 27.11 28.39 -8.23
N ARG A 3 26.17 28.67 -7.34
CA ARG A 3 26.14 29.94 -6.61
C ARG A 3 25.51 29.75 -5.23
N TRP A 4 26.36 29.24 -4.33
CA TRP A 4 26.36 29.58 -2.92
C TRP A 4 26.41 31.11 -2.75
N LEU A 5 25.70 31.64 -1.75
CA LEU A 5 25.73 32.99 -1.12
C LEU A 5 24.29 33.19 -0.55
N LEU A 6 23.97 33.56 0.69
CA LEU A 6 24.66 34.09 1.86
C LEU A 6 23.74 33.88 3.10
N ALA A 7 24.35 33.97 4.27
CA ALA A 7 23.74 34.02 5.59
C ALA A 7 22.76 35.21 5.79
N PHE A 8 22.07 35.21 6.95
CA PHE A 8 21.50 36.32 7.73
C PHE A 8 19.99 36.21 8.02
N GLY A 9 19.66 36.02 9.30
CA GLY A 9 18.30 36.18 9.82
C GLY A 9 18.08 35.53 11.17
N MET A 10 18.67 36.08 12.25
CA MET A 10 18.28 35.75 13.62
C MET A 10 16.81 36.12 13.87
N GLY A 11 16.07 35.19 14.47
CA GLY A 11 15.09 35.50 15.52
C GLY A 11 13.69 35.92 15.09
N LEU A 12 12.81 34.93 14.92
CA LEU A 12 11.41 34.98 15.36
C LEU A 12 10.95 33.54 15.59
N ALA A 13 10.32 33.32 16.75
CA ALA A 13 10.03 32.04 17.35
C ALA A 13 9.29 31.04 16.43
N ILE A 14 9.81 29.82 16.31
CA ILE A 14 9.02 28.59 16.16
C ILE A 14 9.84 27.40 16.70
N VAL A 15 9.84 27.24 18.02
CA VAL A 15 9.95 25.92 18.66
C VAL A 15 8.52 25.36 18.75
N PHE A 16 7.92 24.95 17.64
CA PHE A 16 6.64 24.22 17.51
C PHE A 16 6.55 23.87 16.01
N ILE A 17 6.73 22.65 15.51
CA ILE A 17 5.88 21.48 15.72
C ILE A 17 6.77 20.25 15.47
N GLN A 18 7.04 19.51 16.53
CA GLN A 18 7.42 18.11 16.43
C GLN A 18 6.29 17.31 17.06
N CYS A 19 5.13 17.33 16.40
CA CYS A 19 3.98 16.49 16.68
C CYS A 19 3.15 16.29 15.40
N ALA A 20 2.93 15.03 15.04
CA ALA A 20 2.21 14.50 13.86
C ALA A 20 3.00 14.64 12.55
N LEU A 21 3.71 13.62 12.07
CA LEU A 21 3.19 12.29 11.71
C LEU A 21 4.17 11.16 12.12
N PRO A 22 3.68 9.95 12.43
CA PRO A 22 4.53 8.77 12.53
C PRO A 22 5.22 8.49 11.17
N ILE A 23 6.49 8.11 11.21
CA ILE A 23 7.25 7.58 10.07
C ILE A 23 6.78 6.12 9.79
N PRO A 24 7.04 5.58 8.59
CA PRO A 24 6.16 5.46 7.43
C PRO A 24 5.34 4.15 7.44
N LEU A 25 4.00 4.19 7.59
CA LEU A 25 3.18 2.96 7.50
C LEU A 25 2.56 2.74 6.13
N GLY A 26 3.39 3.05 5.14
CA GLY A 26 3.30 2.44 3.86
C GLY A 26 4.73 2.25 3.39
N SER A 27 5.31 1.09 3.64
CA SER A 27 5.58 0.32 2.43
C SER A 27 4.21 0.22 1.75
N ALA A 28 3.87 1.22 0.93
CA ALA A 28 3.39 0.92 -0.40
C ALA A 28 4.50 0.04 -0.93
N SER A 29 4.42 -1.24 -0.56
CA SER A 29 5.22 -2.29 -1.10
C SER A 29 5.02 -2.06 -2.57
N SER A 30 6.09 -1.61 -3.21
CA SER A 30 6.02 -0.93 -4.49
C SER A 30 5.66 -2.03 -5.48
N GLY A 31 4.36 -2.28 -5.63
CA GLY A 31 3.83 -3.48 -6.24
C GLY A 31 2.99 -4.44 -5.37
N CYS A 32 2.39 -4.05 -4.22
CA CYS A 32 1.16 -4.73 -3.77
C CYS A 32 -0.06 -3.87 -4.14
N ASP A 33 -1.15 -4.55 -4.49
CA ASP A 33 -2.45 -3.96 -4.77
C ASP A 33 -3.22 -3.67 -3.48
N ALA A 34 -3.88 -2.52 -3.41
CA ALA A 34 -4.70 -2.13 -2.27
C ALA A 34 -5.97 -2.99 -2.13
N ALA A 35 -6.39 -3.68 -3.20
CA ALA A 35 -7.50 -4.64 -3.17
C ALA A 35 -7.23 -5.84 -2.24
N TYR A 36 -5.96 -6.12 -1.93
CA TYR A 36 -5.54 -7.26 -1.12
C TYR A 36 -4.75 -6.78 0.12
N PRO A 37 -5.42 -6.25 1.16
CA PRO A 37 -4.74 -5.64 2.30
C PRO A 37 -4.02 -6.65 3.22
N ASP A 38 -4.49 -7.90 3.25
CA ASP A 38 -3.92 -8.97 4.08
C ASP A 38 -2.71 -9.66 3.42
N VAL A 39 -2.60 -9.62 2.09
CA VAL A 39 -1.58 -10.35 1.33
C VAL A 39 -0.96 -9.45 0.27
N CYS A 40 0.36 -9.48 0.14
CA CYS A 40 1.01 -8.72 -0.93
C CYS A 40 0.86 -9.42 -2.28
N LEU A 41 -0.06 -8.95 -3.11
CA LEU A 41 -0.23 -9.40 -4.49
C LEU A 41 -0.08 -8.21 -5.45
N PRO A 42 0.73 -8.31 -6.52
CA PRO A 42 0.88 -7.23 -7.48
C PRO A 42 -0.38 -6.98 -8.30
N SER A 43 -0.60 -5.75 -8.75
CA SER A 43 -1.66 -5.47 -9.72
C SER A 43 -1.38 -6.18 -11.07
N PRO A 44 -2.41 -6.62 -11.81
CA PRO A 44 -2.21 -7.21 -13.13
C PRO A 44 -1.66 -6.18 -14.13
N PRO A 45 -0.85 -6.59 -15.13
CA PRO A 45 -0.33 -7.94 -15.38
C PRO A 45 0.98 -8.26 -14.62
N PRO A 46 1.23 -9.52 -14.23
CA PRO A 46 0.50 -10.73 -14.64
C PRO A 46 -0.83 -10.95 -13.87
N ASP A 47 -1.79 -11.59 -14.54
CA ASP A 47 -3.03 -12.05 -13.90
C ASP A 47 -2.72 -13.30 -13.06
N LEU A 48 -2.96 -13.20 -11.75
CA LEU A 48 -2.72 -14.29 -10.80
C LEU A 48 -4.04 -14.96 -10.47
N ASN A 49 -4.07 -16.28 -10.46
CA ASN A 49 -5.23 -17.06 -10.03
C ASN A 49 -4.97 -17.74 -8.68
N CYS A 50 -6.00 -18.24 -8.01
CA CYS A 50 -5.86 -18.91 -6.71
C CYS A 50 -4.87 -20.10 -6.74
N LYS A 51 -4.67 -20.74 -7.89
CA LYS A 51 -3.69 -21.83 -8.08
C LYS A 51 -2.23 -21.33 -8.10
N ASP A 52 -2.00 -20.07 -8.43
CA ASP A 52 -0.67 -19.47 -8.60
C ASP A 52 -0.10 -18.92 -7.28
N ILE A 53 -0.97 -18.79 -6.27
CA ILE A 53 -0.63 -18.28 -4.94
C ILE A 53 -0.91 -19.33 -3.86
N ALA A 54 -0.16 -19.28 -2.76
CA ALA A 54 -0.38 -20.18 -1.62
C ALA A 54 -1.45 -19.67 -0.64
N PHE A 55 -1.85 -18.40 -0.74
CA PHE A 55 -2.79 -17.76 0.20
C PHE A 55 -4.23 -18.20 -0.07
N ARG A 56 -5.00 -18.44 1.00
CA ARG A 56 -6.41 -18.86 0.96
C ARG A 56 -7.21 -18.11 2.01
N ASN A 57 -8.50 -17.91 1.76
CA ASN A 57 -9.44 -17.26 2.67
C ASN A 57 -8.94 -15.89 3.18
N PHE A 58 -8.40 -15.06 2.27
CA PHE A 58 -7.91 -13.72 2.61
C PHE A 58 -8.94 -12.66 2.26
N ARG A 59 -8.85 -11.49 2.89
CA ARG A 59 -9.78 -10.38 2.62
C ARG A 59 -9.53 -9.80 1.23
N VAL A 60 -10.61 -9.61 0.47
CA VAL A 60 -10.63 -8.92 -0.82
C VAL A 60 -11.49 -7.67 -0.72
N LEU A 61 -10.97 -6.55 -1.24
CA LEU A 61 -11.69 -5.29 -1.35
C LEU A 61 -12.08 -5.03 -2.81
N PRO A 62 -13.24 -4.43 -3.07
CA PRO A 62 -13.61 -3.98 -4.41
C PRO A 62 -12.84 -2.70 -4.81
N PRO A 63 -12.48 -2.52 -6.10
CA PRO A 63 -12.60 -3.51 -7.18
C PRO A 63 -11.59 -4.64 -6.97
N ASP A 64 -11.90 -5.85 -7.44
CA ASP A 64 -11.06 -7.04 -7.31
C ASP A 64 -10.35 -7.35 -8.65
N PRO A 65 -9.16 -6.75 -8.93
CA PRO A 65 -8.49 -6.83 -10.22
C PRO A 65 -8.25 -8.24 -10.74
N HIS A 66 -7.87 -9.18 -9.86
CA HIS A 66 -7.60 -10.59 -10.20
C HIS A 66 -8.83 -11.49 -10.06
N HIS A 67 -9.97 -10.95 -9.63
CA HIS A 67 -11.21 -11.71 -9.47
C HIS A 67 -11.07 -12.94 -8.52
N PHE A 68 -10.32 -12.79 -7.43
CA PHE A 68 -10.18 -13.84 -6.40
C PHE A 68 -11.46 -14.09 -5.61
N ASP A 69 -12.36 -13.10 -5.53
CA ASP A 69 -13.66 -13.15 -4.87
C ASP A 69 -14.78 -13.04 -5.92
N ARG A 70 -15.20 -14.21 -6.42
CA ARG A 70 -16.19 -14.29 -7.51
C ARG A 70 -17.63 -14.05 -7.03
N ASP A 71 -17.95 -14.44 -5.80
CA ASP A 71 -19.28 -14.29 -5.22
C ASP A 71 -19.46 -12.99 -4.43
N LYS A 72 -18.39 -12.23 -4.22
CA LYS A 72 -18.36 -10.87 -3.67
C LYS A 72 -18.72 -10.81 -2.19
N ASP A 73 -18.34 -11.84 -1.44
CA ASP A 73 -18.55 -11.91 0.00
C ASP A 73 -17.42 -11.21 0.79
N GLY A 74 -16.36 -10.78 0.09
CA GLY A 74 -15.18 -10.12 0.63
C GLY A 74 -14.04 -11.08 0.97
N ILE A 75 -14.15 -12.37 0.63
CA ILE A 75 -13.16 -13.40 0.91
C ILE A 75 -12.67 -14.05 -0.39
N GLY A 76 -11.38 -13.89 -0.67
CA GLY A 76 -10.72 -14.43 -1.85
C GLY A 76 -10.18 -15.85 -1.65
N CYS A 77 -10.24 -16.65 -2.71
CA CYS A 77 -9.66 -17.99 -2.78
C CYS A 77 -10.03 -18.88 -1.59
N GLU A 78 -11.33 -18.97 -1.31
CA GLU A 78 -11.83 -19.84 -0.26
C GLU A 78 -11.51 -21.32 -0.52
N SER A 79 -11.17 -22.06 0.53
CA SER A 79 -10.87 -23.50 0.37
C SER A 79 -12.08 -24.35 -0.01
N ARG A 80 -13.28 -23.78 0.06
CA ARG A 80 -14.56 -24.44 -0.26
C ARG A 80 -15.01 -24.16 -1.69
N ARG A 81 -14.20 -23.48 -2.52
CA ARG A 81 -14.56 -23.02 -3.87
C ARG A 81 -13.43 -23.21 -4.88
#